data_AF-A0A9K3Q6N3-F1
#
_entry.id   AF-A0A9K3Q6N3-F1
#
_cell.length_a   1.000
_cell.length_b   1.000
_cell.length_c   1.000
_cell.angle_alpha   90.00
_cell.angle_beta   90.00
_cell.angle_gamma   90.00
#
_symmetry.space_group_name_H-M   'P 1'
#
loop_
_entity.id
_entity.type
_entity.pdbx_description
1 polymer ?
#
loop_
_entity_poly.entity_id
_entity_poly.type
_entity_poly.pdbx_seq_one_letter_code
_entity_poly.pdbx_strand_id
1 'polypeptide(L)'
;MDDDSSSDEDRLHIFQEEYAADDEAWTVLFESSSSEEEELRVDRPRTANKRRDFVDAYMRVVSNYFNGRESIYNEVDFERRFRCPRAVFNRVHDHLMGTPPFEQYKDPTGKPVLYKLCLG
;
A
#
# COMPACT_ATOMS: atom_id res chain seq x y z
N MET A 1 -30.90 64.71 7.77
CA MET A 1 -31.32 63.49 8.45
C MET A 1 -31.75 62.56 7.34
N ASP A 2 -30.94 61.64 6.86
CA ASP A 2 -29.76 61.03 7.46
C ASP A 2 -28.69 60.69 6.41
N ASP A 3 -27.45 60.63 6.91
CA ASP A 3 -26.20 60.18 6.31
C ASP A 3 -26.28 58.82 5.61
N ASP A 4 -25.60 58.69 4.45
CA ASP A 4 -24.83 57.48 4.14
C ASP A 4 -23.71 57.81 3.14
N SER A 5 -22.61 58.32 3.66
CA SER A 5 -21.30 58.32 3.00
C SER A 5 -20.41 57.36 3.77
N SER A 6 -20.40 56.08 3.39
CA SER A 6 -19.44 55.11 3.92
C SER A 6 -18.66 54.51 2.76
N SER A 7 -17.43 54.99 2.63
CA SER A 7 -16.44 54.72 1.61
C SER A 7 -15.96 53.26 1.68
N ASP A 8 -15.71 52.64 0.53
CA ASP A 8 -15.12 51.31 0.35
C ASP A 8 -13.71 51.12 0.97
N GLU A 9 -13.18 52.13 1.67
CA GLU A 9 -11.88 52.16 2.31
C GLU A 9 -11.90 51.50 3.72
N ASP A 10 -13.02 51.55 4.45
CA ASP A 10 -13.11 50.99 5.81
C ASP A 10 -13.18 49.45 5.82
N ARG A 11 -13.61 48.85 4.71
CA ARG A 11 -13.65 47.38 4.56
C ARG A 11 -12.28 46.76 4.38
N LEU A 12 -11.27 47.51 3.94
CA LEU A 12 -9.92 46.97 3.73
C LEU A 12 -9.02 47.09 4.98
N HIS A 13 -9.37 47.95 5.94
CA HIS A 13 -8.66 48.03 7.23
C HIS A 13 -9.09 46.94 8.22
N ILE A 14 -10.37 46.56 8.23
CA ILE A 14 -10.87 45.47 9.08
C ILE A 14 -10.19 44.13 8.73
N PHE A 15 -9.90 43.88 7.45
CA PHE A 15 -9.22 42.66 7.01
C PHE A 15 -7.72 42.59 7.38
N GLN A 16 -7.06 43.72 7.66
CA GLN A 16 -5.65 43.72 8.05
C GLN A 16 -5.46 43.60 9.56
N GLU A 17 -6.35 44.19 10.36
CA GLU A 17 -6.24 44.14 11.83
C GLU A 17 -6.67 42.77 12.41
N GLU A 18 -7.59 42.05 11.76
CA GLU A 18 -8.03 40.72 12.22
C GLU A 18 -6.98 39.63 12.01
N TYR A 19 -6.12 39.75 10.98
CA TYR A 19 -5.07 38.76 10.68
C TYR A 19 -3.78 38.92 11.49
N ALA A 20 -3.54 40.10 12.08
CA ALA A 20 -2.31 40.33 12.85
C ALA A 20 -2.37 39.71 14.26
N ALA A 21 -3.56 39.61 14.85
CA ALA A 21 -3.76 38.99 16.16
C ALA A 21 -3.69 37.45 16.13
N ASP A 22 -3.98 36.85 14.97
CA ASP A 22 -3.94 35.39 14.78
C ASP A 22 -2.51 34.87 14.66
N ASP A 23 -1.57 35.62 14.07
CA ASP A 23 -0.19 35.17 13.89
C ASP A 23 0.52 34.95 15.23
N GLU A 24 0.30 35.81 16.24
CA GLU A 24 0.84 35.61 17.58
C GLU A 24 0.21 34.40 18.27
N ALA A 25 -1.10 34.18 18.09
CA ALA A 25 -1.80 33.01 18.63
C ALA A 25 -1.30 31.70 18.00
N TRP A 26 -1.06 31.68 16.69
CA TRP A 26 -0.45 30.54 15.99
C TRP A 26 0.99 30.29 16.43
N THR A 27 1.75 31.36 16.70
CA THR A 27 3.13 31.25 17.17
C THR A 27 3.18 30.68 18.59
N VAL A 28 2.32 31.14 19.49
CA VAL A 28 2.21 30.61 20.87
C VAL A 28 1.71 29.17 20.88
N LEU A 29 0.79 28.79 19.99
CA LEU A 29 0.31 27.41 19.82
C LEU A 29 1.41 26.50 19.26
N PHE A 30 2.23 27.01 18.34
CA PHE A 30 3.36 26.29 17.74
C PHE A 30 4.53 26.13 18.72
N GLU A 31 4.87 27.17 19.49
CA GLU A 31 5.93 27.14 20.50
C GLU A 31 5.52 26.34 21.76
N SER A 32 4.24 26.40 22.17
CA SER A 32 3.76 25.57 23.29
C SER A 32 3.69 24.08 22.92
N SER A 33 3.65 23.72 21.63
CA SER A 33 3.81 22.33 21.16
C SER A 33 5.27 21.85 21.21
N SER A 34 6.23 22.75 21.48
CA SER A 34 7.64 22.43 21.69
C SER A 34 7.99 22.38 23.19
N SER A 35 7.03 22.06 24.07
CA SER A 35 7.35 21.47 25.36
C SER A 35 7.62 19.99 25.15
N GLU A 36 8.75 19.54 25.67
CA GLU A 36 9.42 18.26 25.43
C GLU A 36 8.58 17.08 25.91
N GLU A 37 7.58 16.71 25.11
CA GLU A 37 6.96 15.40 25.20
C GLU A 37 7.50 14.62 24.01
N GLU A 38 8.70 14.07 24.19
CA GLU A 38 9.10 12.90 23.41
C GLU A 38 8.06 11.81 23.72
N GLU A 39 6.93 11.84 22.98
CA GLU A 39 6.09 10.69 22.80
C GLU A 39 6.99 9.64 22.15
N LEU A 40 7.62 8.83 23.02
CA LEU A 40 8.25 7.58 22.65
C LEU A 40 7.19 6.84 21.83
N ARG A 41 7.40 6.82 20.52
CA ARG A 41 6.66 5.94 19.62
C ARG A 41 6.89 4.56 20.18
N VAL A 42 5.91 4.05 20.94
CA VAL A 42 5.94 2.68 21.42
C VAL A 42 5.78 1.85 20.17
N ASP A 43 6.92 1.48 19.59
CA ASP A 43 7.02 0.53 18.50
C ASP A 43 6.34 -0.75 19.00
N ARG A 44 5.06 -0.90 18.64
CA ARG A 44 4.32 -2.09 18.99
C ARG A 44 5.12 -3.26 18.41
N PRO A 45 5.47 -4.27 19.23
CA PRO A 45 6.28 -5.36 18.74
C PRO A 45 5.58 -6.00 17.55
N ARG A 46 6.27 -6.04 16.41
CA ARG A 46 5.75 -6.67 15.19
C ARG A 46 5.40 -8.11 15.53
N THR A 47 4.15 -8.50 15.31
CA THR A 47 3.76 -9.89 15.47
C THR A 47 4.59 -10.74 14.51
N ALA A 48 5.12 -11.87 15.01
CA ALA A 48 5.87 -12.79 14.17
C ALA A 48 5.02 -13.27 12.98
N ASN A 49 5.64 -13.35 11.80
CA ASN A 49 4.97 -13.91 10.63
C ASN A 49 4.56 -15.35 10.91
N LYS A 50 3.30 -15.69 10.57
CA LYS A 50 2.82 -17.07 10.63
C LYS A 50 3.66 -17.94 9.69
N ARG A 51 4.03 -19.15 10.13
CA ARG A 51 4.65 -20.14 9.26
C ARG A 51 3.66 -20.53 8.17
N ARG A 52 4.03 -20.31 6.90
CA ARG A 52 3.24 -20.70 5.72
C ARG A 52 3.99 -21.79 4.98
N ASP A 53 3.27 -22.82 4.57
CA ASP A 53 3.80 -23.79 3.61
C ASP A 53 3.64 -23.21 2.21
N PHE A 54 4.75 -22.72 1.67
CA PHE A 54 4.77 -22.10 0.35
C PHE A 54 4.68 -23.13 -0.78
N VAL A 55 5.13 -24.37 -0.54
CA VAL A 55 5.08 -25.43 -1.55
C VAL A 55 3.64 -25.88 -1.73
N ASP A 56 2.94 -26.17 -0.64
CA ASP A 56 1.54 -26.58 -0.68
C ASP A 56 0.64 -25.45 -1.23
N ALA A 57 0.84 -24.21 -0.76
CA ALA A 57 0.12 -23.05 -1.29
C ALA A 57 0.32 -22.88 -2.80
N TYR A 58 1.55 -23.11 -3.27
CA TYR A 58 1.87 -23.04 -4.68
C TYR A 58 1.21 -24.18 -5.49
N MET A 59 1.34 -25.43 -5.04
CA MET A 59 0.75 -26.59 -5.73
C MET A 59 -0.76 -26.45 -5.88
N ARG A 60 -1.43 -25.90 -4.87
CA ARG A 60 -2.87 -25.56 -4.93
C ARG A 60 -3.17 -24.54 -6.02
N VAL A 61 -2.33 -23.51 -6.19
CA VAL A 61 -2.53 -22.50 -7.25
C VAL A 61 -2.37 -23.14 -8.62
N VAL A 62 -1.34 -23.97 -8.83
CA VAL A 62 -1.14 -24.69 -10.10
C VAL A 62 -2.32 -25.60 -10.40
N SER A 63 -2.70 -26.44 -9.44
CA SER A 63 -3.78 -27.40 -9.61
C SER A 63 -5.10 -26.70 -9.95
N ASN A 64 -5.38 -25.58 -9.30
CA ASN A 64 -6.65 -24.88 -9.46
C ASN A 64 -6.76 -24.08 -10.77
N TYR A 65 -5.65 -23.51 -11.29
CA TYR A 65 -5.69 -22.55 -12.39
C TYR A 65 -4.87 -22.96 -13.62
N PHE A 66 -3.82 -23.76 -13.47
CA PHE A 66 -2.82 -24.03 -14.52
C PHE A 66 -2.68 -25.52 -14.87
N ASN A 67 -3.57 -26.40 -14.40
CA ASN A 67 -3.61 -27.83 -14.73
C ASN A 67 -4.33 -28.13 -16.07
N GLY A 68 -4.26 -27.20 -17.02
CA GLY A 68 -4.91 -27.32 -18.33
C GLY A 68 -6.42 -27.54 -18.25
N ARG A 69 -6.91 -28.65 -18.83
CA ARG A 69 -8.35 -29.00 -18.83
C ARG A 69 -8.88 -29.44 -17.45
N GLU A 70 -7.99 -29.81 -16.55
CA GLU A 70 -8.33 -30.23 -15.19
C GLU A 70 -8.32 -29.06 -14.20
N SER A 71 -7.97 -27.84 -14.66
CA SER A 71 -8.08 -26.63 -13.84
C SER A 71 -9.54 -26.38 -13.43
N ILE A 72 -9.75 -26.13 -12.14
CA ILE A 72 -11.08 -25.83 -11.58
C ILE A 72 -11.56 -24.44 -12.00
N TYR A 73 -10.64 -23.48 -12.10
CA TYR A 73 -10.94 -22.09 -12.43
C TYR A 73 -10.33 -21.68 -13.76
N ASN A 74 -10.97 -20.71 -14.40
CA ASN A 74 -10.51 -20.15 -15.66
C ASN A 74 -9.69 -18.86 -15.46
N GLU A 75 -9.20 -18.33 -16.56
CA GLU A 75 -8.42 -17.10 -16.62
C GLU A 75 -9.18 -15.85 -16.13
N VAL A 76 -10.50 -15.78 -16.35
CA VAL A 76 -11.36 -14.67 -15.89
C VAL A 76 -11.45 -14.68 -14.37
N ASP A 77 -11.55 -15.86 -13.77
CA ASP A 77 -11.53 -16.02 -12.31
C ASP A 77 -10.18 -15.62 -11.72
N PHE A 78 -9.08 -15.95 -12.40
CA PHE A 78 -7.74 -15.54 -11.97
C PHE A 78 -7.60 -14.02 -11.96
N GLU A 79 -8.00 -13.34 -13.03
CA GLU A 79 -7.96 -11.88 -13.13
C GLU A 79 -8.79 -11.21 -12.02
N ARG A 80 -10.01 -11.71 -11.77
CA ARG A 80 -10.88 -11.19 -10.71
C ARG A 80 -10.31 -11.42 -9.30
N ARG A 81 -9.75 -12.59 -9.02
CA ARG A 81 -9.30 -12.98 -7.66
C ARG A 81 -7.93 -12.41 -7.30
N PHE A 82 -6.99 -12.44 -8.24
CA PHE A 82 -5.62 -11.95 -8.03
C PHE A 82 -5.43 -10.50 -8.47
N ARG A 83 -6.44 -9.88 -9.11
CA ARG A 83 -6.35 -8.51 -9.67
C ARG A 83 -5.16 -8.36 -10.60
N CYS A 84 -4.91 -9.41 -11.38
CA CYS A 84 -3.73 -9.54 -12.22
C CYS A 84 -4.16 -9.51 -13.69
N PRO A 85 -3.50 -8.71 -14.56
CA PRO A 85 -3.84 -8.66 -15.97
C PRO A 85 -3.79 -10.04 -16.62
N ARG A 86 -4.73 -10.27 -17.54
CA ARG A 86 -4.83 -11.51 -18.32
C ARG A 86 -3.53 -11.92 -19.02
N ALA A 87 -2.74 -10.94 -19.47
CA ALA A 87 -1.42 -11.18 -20.07
C ALA A 87 -0.43 -11.89 -19.12
N VAL A 88 -0.52 -11.65 -17.80
CA VAL A 88 0.35 -12.33 -16.82
C VAL A 88 -0.07 -13.79 -16.66
N PHE A 89 -1.37 -14.07 -16.63
CA PHE A 89 -1.87 -15.44 -16.60
C PHE A 89 -1.33 -16.25 -17.78
N ASN A 90 -1.45 -15.73 -18.99
CA ASN A 90 -0.95 -16.42 -20.20
C ASN A 90 0.55 -16.68 -20.13
N ARG A 91 1.36 -15.69 -19.72
CA ARG A 91 2.79 -15.89 -19.54
C ARG A 91 3.09 -17.03 -18.56
N VAL A 92 2.41 -17.07 -17.42
CA VAL A 92 2.60 -18.12 -16.42
C VAL A 92 2.13 -19.47 -16.96
N HIS A 93 0.97 -19.51 -17.60
CA HIS A 93 0.43 -20.71 -18.22
C HIS A 93 1.42 -21.31 -19.22
N ASP A 94 1.93 -20.51 -20.16
CA ASP A 94 2.86 -20.96 -21.20
C ASP A 94 4.18 -21.48 -20.62
N HIS A 95 4.66 -20.87 -19.53
CA HIS A 95 5.86 -21.35 -18.84
C HIS A 95 5.63 -22.64 -18.05
N LEU A 96 4.42 -22.86 -17.52
CA LEU A 96 4.08 -24.08 -16.78
C LEU A 96 3.75 -25.25 -17.71
N MET A 97 3.38 -24.99 -18.96
CA MET A 97 3.16 -26.03 -19.97
C MET A 97 4.47 -26.71 -20.36
N GLY A 98 4.74 -27.89 -19.78
CA GLY A 98 5.90 -28.72 -20.13
C GLY A 98 7.15 -28.51 -19.27
N THR A 99 7.09 -27.59 -18.30
CA THR A 99 8.21 -27.30 -17.39
C THR A 99 7.84 -27.71 -15.96
N PRO A 100 8.75 -28.32 -15.18
CA PRO A 100 8.48 -28.58 -13.78
C PRO A 100 8.19 -27.25 -13.07
N PRO A 101 7.09 -27.20 -12.29
CA PRO A 101 6.45 -25.94 -11.96
C PRO A 101 7.36 -24.93 -11.21
N PHE A 102 8.19 -25.39 -10.26
CA PHE A 102 9.27 -24.64 -9.60
C PHE A 102 10.35 -25.61 -9.12
N GLU A 103 11.60 -25.13 -9.05
CA GLU A 103 12.69 -25.82 -8.35
C GLU A 103 13.01 -25.09 -7.04
N GLN A 104 13.14 -25.82 -5.94
CA GLN A 104 13.40 -25.23 -4.63
C GLN A 104 14.91 -25.26 -4.33
N TYR A 105 15.52 -24.09 -4.19
CA TYR A 105 16.92 -23.92 -3.73
C TYR A 105 16.92 -23.78 -2.23
N LYS A 106 18.04 -24.18 -1.68
CA LYS A 106 18.39 -23.87 -0.32
C LYS A 106 19.15 -22.56 -0.35
N ASP A 107 18.64 -21.56 0.35
CA ASP A 107 19.40 -20.37 0.69
C ASP A 107 20.75 -20.79 1.33
N PRO A 108 21.82 -19.96 1.34
CA PRO A 108 23.07 -20.31 2.02
C PRO A 108 22.85 -20.68 3.50
N THR A 109 21.76 -20.22 4.10
CA THR A 109 21.29 -20.59 5.45
C THR A 109 20.61 -21.97 5.53
N GLY A 110 20.54 -22.73 4.44
CA GLY A 110 19.87 -24.03 4.33
C GLY A 110 18.33 -23.97 4.32
N LYS A 111 17.74 -22.77 4.36
CA LYS A 111 16.29 -22.59 4.38
C LYS A 111 15.72 -22.75 2.96
N PRO A 112 14.65 -23.53 2.78
CA PRO A 112 13.99 -23.62 1.49
C PRO A 112 13.41 -22.25 1.14
N VAL A 113 13.88 -21.67 0.04
CA VAL A 113 13.36 -20.43 -0.53
C VAL A 113 12.78 -20.77 -1.90
N LEU A 114 11.58 -20.27 -2.18
CA LEU A 114 11.00 -20.32 -3.53
C LEU A 114 11.55 -19.12 -4.30
N TYR A 115 12.30 -19.38 -5.37
CA TYR A 115 12.70 -18.35 -6.34
C TYR A 115 12.31 -18.78 -7.76
N LYS A 116 11.93 -17.72 -8.49
CA LYS A 116 11.74 -17.47 -9.92
C LYS A 116 11.09 -18.56 -10.82
N LEU A 117 9.87 -18.23 -11.28
CA LEU A 117 9.47 -18.46 -12.68
C LEU A 117 10.43 -17.66 -13.55
N CYS A 118 11.30 -18.32 -14.30
CA CYS A 118 12.14 -17.64 -15.30
C CYS A 118 11.25 -17.11 -16.42
N LEU A 119 10.59 -15.97 -16.19
CA LEU A 119 10.08 -15.10 -17.25
C LEU A 119 11.31 -14.58 -17.99
N GLY A 120 11.68 -15.30 -19.05
CA GLY A 120 12.67 -14.88 -20.06
C GLY A 120 11.95 -14.22 -21.23
#